data_AF-A0A2T7M9U8-F1
#
_entry.id   AF-A0A2T7M9U8-F1
#
_cell.length_a   1.000
_cell.length_b   1.000
_cell.length_c   1.000
_cell.angle_alpha   90.00
_cell.angle_beta   90.00
_cell.angle_gamma   90.00
#
_symmetry.space_group_name_H-M   'P 1'
#
loop_
_entity.id
_entity.type
_entity.pdbx_description
1 polymer ?
#
loop_
_entity_poly.entity_id
_entity_poly.type
_entity_poly.pdbx_seq_one_letter_code
_entity_poly.pdbx_strand_id
1 'polypeptide(L)'
;MPHGPKRTIRLTALLTVLLMAGACDAAKPAPPVTPSTPGPTASAPSPGASPAVGPAPADLRDTDWDDVPVPGDFCGIPGLVPVDHTGHAMATSRTWGPVRVTRTKNIVYGDTDGDRRDEAVVFVGCDDNGATQNADIAVAYAVYAGVGKDLVVLGSMTPRQKSAHSHTALARVEFAPGRIIVHEKWYRADDARCCPSGDATTVWTREGDRLKPGAPRVTS
;
A
#
# COMPACT_ATOMS: atom_id res chain seq x y z
N MET A 1 -76.74 13.59 29.50
CA MET A 1 -76.78 12.89 30.81
C MET A 1 -77.18 11.45 30.53
N PRO A 2 -76.59 10.40 31.16
CA PRO A 2 -75.80 10.35 32.41
C PRO A 2 -74.30 10.01 32.16
N HIS A 3 -73.29 10.57 32.85
CA HIS A 3 -72.88 10.47 34.27
C HIS A 3 -72.37 9.05 34.64
N GLY A 4 -71.06 8.78 34.62
CA GLY A 4 -70.14 8.84 35.78
C GLY A 4 -69.94 7.42 36.40
N PRO A 5 -68.95 7.11 37.28
CA PRO A 5 -68.03 7.99 37.98
C PRO A 5 -66.52 7.59 37.94
N LYS A 6 -65.77 8.54 38.48
CA LYS A 6 -64.33 8.60 38.78
C LYS A 6 -63.84 7.49 39.72
N ARG A 7 -62.58 7.08 39.57
CA ARG A 7 -61.75 6.70 40.72
C ARG A 7 -60.34 7.24 40.60
N THR A 8 -60.20 8.44 41.15
CA THR A 8 -58.95 8.99 41.69
C THR A 8 -58.40 8.06 42.77
N ILE A 9 -57.14 7.64 42.63
CA ILE A 9 -56.29 7.26 43.76
C ILE A 9 -55.02 8.11 43.63
N ARG A 10 -54.82 8.99 44.62
CA ARG A 10 -53.62 9.80 44.79
C ARG A 10 -52.54 8.98 45.52
N LEU A 11 -51.30 9.18 45.07
CA LEU A 11 -50.03 9.23 45.80
C LEU A 11 -49.85 8.29 47.00
N THR A 12 -48.82 7.43 46.97
CA THR A 12 -47.59 7.66 47.76
C THR A 12 -46.46 6.69 47.38
N ALA A 13 -45.27 7.24 47.11
CA ALA A 13 -43.91 6.73 47.37
C ALA A 13 -43.48 5.37 46.73
N LEU A 14 -42.26 5.13 46.25
CA LEU A 14 -40.95 5.74 46.47
C LEU A 14 -40.20 5.85 45.15
N LEU A 15 -39.45 6.94 45.03
CA LEU A 15 -38.46 7.21 44.01
C LEU A 15 -37.17 6.43 44.36
N THR A 16 -36.85 5.36 43.63
CA THR A 16 -35.51 4.74 43.64
C THR A 16 -34.82 5.04 42.33
N VAL A 17 -34.25 6.24 42.23
CA VAL A 17 -33.22 6.56 41.24
C VAL A 17 -31.94 5.87 41.71
N LEU A 18 -31.62 4.72 41.14
CA LEU A 18 -30.29 4.13 41.28
C LEU A 18 -29.35 4.95 40.37
N LEU A 19 -28.60 5.87 40.98
CA LEU A 19 -27.43 6.47 40.35
C LEU A 19 -26.38 5.37 40.14
N MET A 20 -26.32 4.80 38.95
CA MET A 20 -25.08 4.20 38.47
C MET A 20 -24.14 5.35 38.13
N ALA A 21 -23.41 5.82 39.13
CA ALA A 21 -22.21 6.61 38.91
C ALA A 21 -21.24 5.71 38.14
N GLY A 22 -21.19 5.88 36.82
CA GLY A 22 -20.07 5.40 36.03
C GLY A 22 -18.82 6.05 36.62
N ALA A 23 -18.02 5.25 37.32
CA ALA A 23 -16.64 5.58 37.58
C ALA A 23 -15.95 5.61 36.21
N CYS A 24 -15.97 6.77 35.56
CA CYS A 24 -14.93 7.12 34.62
C CYS A 24 -13.66 7.22 35.47
N ASP A 25 -12.95 6.11 35.62
CA ASP A 25 -11.54 6.14 35.98
C ASP A 25 -10.88 7.06 34.96
N ALA A 26 -10.61 8.31 35.37
CA ALA A 26 -9.84 9.23 34.58
C ALA A 26 -8.47 8.58 34.43
N ALA A 27 -8.14 8.14 33.20
CA ALA A 27 -6.85 7.59 32.88
C ALA A 27 -5.77 8.55 33.41
N LYS A 28 -4.98 8.06 34.37
CA LYS A 28 -3.89 8.81 34.97
C LYS A 28 -2.97 9.28 33.84
N PRO A 29 -2.63 10.58 33.73
CA PRO A 29 -1.70 11.04 32.70
C PRO A 29 -0.41 10.24 32.80
N ALA A 30 0.02 9.67 31.68
CA ALA A 30 1.33 9.02 31.61
C ALA A 30 2.40 10.06 32.00
N PRO A 31 3.46 9.64 32.72
CA PRO A 31 4.54 10.55 33.06
C PRO A 31 5.14 11.16 31.77
N PRO A 32 5.56 12.43 31.79
CA PRO A 32 6.16 13.07 30.64
C PRO A 32 7.38 12.28 30.17
N VAL A 33 7.44 12.00 28.87
CA VAL A 33 8.57 11.30 28.25
C VAL A 33 9.79 12.19 28.37
N THR A 34 10.79 11.75 29.15
CA THR A 34 12.09 12.39 29.20
C THR A 34 12.72 12.30 27.80
N PRO A 35 13.21 13.40 27.20
CA PRO A 35 13.93 13.32 25.94
C PRO A 35 15.15 12.42 26.11
N SER A 36 15.18 11.30 25.40
CA SER A 36 16.38 10.48 25.31
C SER A 36 17.48 11.30 24.65
N THR A 37 18.59 11.48 25.37
CA THR A 37 19.86 11.97 24.82
C THR A 37 20.13 11.29 23.48
N PRO A 38 20.55 12.02 22.42
CA PRO A 38 20.91 11.41 21.16
C PRO A 38 21.97 10.34 21.40
N GLY A 39 21.57 9.08 21.23
CA GLY A 39 22.53 7.97 21.15
C GLY A 39 23.45 8.19 19.95
N PRO A 40 24.65 7.58 19.96
CA PRO A 40 25.56 7.68 18.83
C PRO A 40 24.80 7.34 17.54
N THR A 41 24.93 8.23 16.56
CA THR A 41 24.35 8.11 15.21
C THR A 41 24.37 6.65 14.78
N ALA A 42 23.21 6.01 14.77
CA ALA A 42 23.06 4.72 14.13
C ALA A 42 23.44 4.96 12.68
N SER A 43 24.59 4.42 12.26
CA SER A 43 24.99 4.40 10.86
C SER A 43 23.78 3.93 10.06
N ALA A 44 23.32 4.78 9.14
CA ALA A 44 22.31 4.37 8.17
C ALA A 44 22.77 3.04 7.56
N PRO A 45 21.89 2.03 7.45
CA PRO A 45 22.27 0.79 6.80
C PRO A 45 22.84 1.13 5.42
N SER A 46 24.03 0.59 5.15
CA SER A 46 24.67 0.71 3.83
C SER A 46 23.64 0.43 2.75
N PRO A 47 23.71 1.12 1.60
CA PRO A 47 22.82 0.86 0.48
C PRO A 47 22.84 -0.64 0.14
N GLY A 48 21.79 -1.38 0.55
CA GLY A 48 21.66 -2.77 0.18
C GLY A 48 21.58 -2.84 -1.34
N ALA A 49 22.44 -3.65 -1.94
CA ALA A 49 22.35 -3.99 -3.36
C ALA A 49 20.95 -4.54 -3.65
N SER A 50 20.45 -4.29 -4.85
CA SER A 50 19.19 -4.88 -5.32
C SER A 50 19.24 -6.39 -5.19
N PRO A 51 18.20 -7.03 -4.61
CA PRO A 51 18.21 -8.46 -4.42
C PRO A 51 18.10 -9.15 -5.78
N ALA A 52 18.99 -10.13 -6.01
CA ALA A 52 18.89 -11.04 -7.14
C ALA A 52 17.76 -12.05 -6.92
N VAL A 53 16.96 -12.29 -7.95
CA VAL A 53 15.78 -13.17 -7.95
C VAL A 53 15.94 -14.39 -8.86
N GLY A 54 17.06 -14.49 -9.56
CA GLY A 54 17.36 -15.60 -10.46
C GLY A 54 18.36 -15.20 -11.54
N PRO A 55 18.62 -16.08 -12.51
CA PRO A 55 19.41 -15.73 -13.69
C PRO A 55 18.62 -14.77 -14.60
N ALA A 56 19.32 -13.80 -15.20
CA ALA A 56 18.76 -12.93 -16.24
C ALA A 56 18.98 -13.55 -17.63
N PRO A 57 17.92 -13.70 -18.45
CA PRO A 57 18.08 -14.03 -19.86
C PRO A 57 18.66 -12.86 -20.67
N ALA A 58 19.01 -13.15 -21.93
CA ALA A 58 19.47 -12.12 -22.85
C ALA A 58 18.35 -11.12 -23.23
N ASP A 59 17.08 -11.53 -23.24
CA ASP A 59 15.92 -10.65 -23.35
C ASP A 59 14.99 -10.97 -22.17
N LEU A 60 14.59 -9.98 -21.36
CA LEU A 60 13.71 -10.20 -20.21
C LEU A 60 12.31 -10.70 -20.61
N ARG A 61 11.95 -10.62 -21.89
CA ARG A 61 10.74 -11.27 -22.42
C ARG A 61 10.80 -12.79 -22.36
N ASP A 62 12.01 -13.36 -22.29
CA ASP A 62 12.23 -14.80 -22.17
C ASP A 62 12.23 -15.27 -20.69
N THR A 63 12.05 -14.35 -19.74
CA THR A 63 11.96 -14.71 -18.31
C THR A 63 10.72 -15.56 -18.05
N ASP A 64 10.90 -16.69 -17.37
CA ASP A 64 9.78 -17.43 -16.78
C ASP A 64 9.31 -16.70 -15.54
N TRP A 65 8.30 -15.86 -15.73
CA TRP A 65 7.77 -15.02 -14.67
C TRP A 65 7.01 -15.79 -13.61
N ASP A 66 6.59 -17.04 -13.84
CA ASP A 66 5.75 -17.76 -12.88
C ASP A 66 6.50 -17.98 -11.56
N ASP A 67 7.81 -18.22 -11.61
CA ASP A 67 8.68 -18.47 -10.44
C ASP A 67 9.39 -17.21 -9.88
N VAL A 68 9.20 -16.02 -10.48
CA VAL A 68 9.89 -14.80 -10.04
C VAL A 68 9.22 -14.22 -8.80
N PRO A 69 9.91 -14.13 -7.64
CA PRO A 69 9.34 -13.54 -6.44
C PRO A 69 9.11 -12.03 -6.60
N VAL A 70 8.18 -11.49 -5.81
CA VAL A 70 7.84 -10.06 -5.81
C VAL A 70 8.42 -9.35 -4.58
N PRO A 71 8.82 -8.07 -4.68
CA PRO A 71 9.19 -7.28 -3.50
C PRO A 71 7.99 -7.17 -2.56
N GLY A 72 8.19 -7.40 -1.27
CA GLY A 72 7.14 -7.38 -0.24
C GLY A 72 6.93 -6.01 0.41
N ASP A 73 7.87 -5.09 0.24
CA ASP A 73 7.97 -3.85 0.98
C ASP A 73 6.81 -2.89 0.70
N PHE A 74 6.22 -2.92 -0.51
CA PHE A 74 5.00 -2.17 -0.83
C PHE A 74 3.79 -2.61 0.04
N CYS A 75 3.80 -3.87 0.48
CA CYS A 75 2.77 -4.50 1.31
C CYS A 75 3.20 -4.60 2.78
N GLY A 76 4.32 -3.95 3.17
CA GLY A 76 4.84 -4.00 4.54
C GLY A 76 5.42 -5.35 4.96
N ILE A 77 5.71 -6.22 3.99
CA ILE A 77 6.36 -7.53 4.18
C ILE A 77 7.87 -7.36 3.96
N PRO A 78 8.75 -7.81 4.88
CA PRO A 78 10.18 -7.72 4.67
C PRO A 78 10.66 -8.64 3.52
N GLY A 79 11.44 -8.07 2.59
CA GLY A 79 12.15 -8.85 1.57
C GLY A 79 11.26 -9.33 0.43
N LEU A 80 11.69 -10.42 -0.21
CA LEU A 80 11.02 -11.00 -1.37
C LEU A 80 9.94 -11.99 -0.95
N VAL A 81 8.83 -12.00 -1.68
CA VAL A 81 7.70 -12.90 -1.50
C VAL A 81 7.65 -13.86 -2.68
N PRO A 82 7.95 -15.16 -2.47
CA PRO A 82 7.69 -16.19 -3.47
C PRO A 82 6.19 -16.29 -3.72
N VAL A 83 5.79 -16.29 -4.98
CA VAL A 83 4.40 -16.52 -5.39
C VAL A 83 4.30 -17.84 -6.13
N ASP A 84 3.11 -18.43 -6.14
CA ASP A 84 2.83 -19.64 -6.89
C ASP A 84 2.67 -19.37 -8.40
N HIS A 85 2.48 -20.43 -9.19
CA HIS A 85 2.26 -20.38 -10.64
C HIS A 85 1.02 -19.57 -11.07
N THR A 86 0.09 -19.30 -10.16
CA THR A 86 -1.06 -18.42 -10.42
C THR A 86 -0.76 -16.95 -10.11
N GLY A 87 0.42 -16.66 -9.56
CA GLY A 87 0.87 -15.33 -9.18
C GLY A 87 0.40 -14.92 -7.78
N HIS A 88 0.02 -15.87 -6.93
CA HIS A 88 -0.49 -15.56 -5.59
C HIS A 88 0.44 -16.06 -4.48
N ALA A 89 0.43 -15.36 -3.35
CA ALA A 89 1.06 -15.81 -2.11
C ALA A 89 0.27 -15.34 -0.89
N MET A 90 0.25 -16.16 0.15
CA MET A 90 -0.16 -15.73 1.48
C MET A 90 1.08 -15.29 2.27
N ALA A 91 1.01 -14.14 2.93
CA ALA A 91 2.11 -13.61 3.73
C ALA A 91 1.58 -12.82 4.93
N THR A 92 2.49 -12.41 5.82
CA THR A 92 2.17 -11.59 6.99
C THR A 92 2.78 -10.20 6.83
N SER A 93 1.93 -9.21 6.60
CA SER A 93 2.29 -7.79 6.62
C SER A 93 2.49 -7.32 8.05
N ARG A 94 3.52 -6.50 8.28
CA ARG A 94 3.70 -5.81 9.57
C ARG A 94 2.63 -4.75 9.84
N THR A 95 1.93 -4.30 8.81
CA THR A 95 0.92 -3.24 8.89
C THR A 95 -0.49 -3.82 9.07
N TRP A 96 -0.80 -4.88 8.32
CA TRP A 96 -2.18 -5.39 8.20
C TRP A 96 -2.37 -6.82 8.70
N GLY A 97 -1.30 -7.50 9.15
CA GLY A 97 -1.38 -8.92 9.53
C GLY A 97 -1.44 -9.83 8.30
N PRO A 98 -2.24 -10.91 8.31
CA PRO A 98 -2.36 -11.81 7.17
C PRO A 98 -2.88 -11.09 5.92
N VAL A 99 -2.17 -11.25 4.81
CA VAL A 99 -2.47 -10.64 3.51
C VAL A 99 -2.25 -11.64 2.39
N ARG A 100 -2.94 -11.41 1.28
CA ARG A 100 -2.67 -12.05 0.00
C ARG A 100 -1.91 -11.08 -0.89
N VAL A 101 -0.78 -11.53 -1.42
CA VAL A 101 0.00 -10.83 -2.44
C VAL A 101 -0.36 -11.42 -3.80
N THR A 102 -0.53 -10.55 -4.79
CA THR A 102 -0.86 -10.93 -6.16
C THR A 102 0.12 -10.29 -7.14
N ARG A 103 0.56 -11.05 -8.13
CA ARG A 103 1.33 -10.61 -9.29
C ARG A 103 0.50 -10.84 -10.56
N THR A 104 0.33 -9.80 -11.37
CA THR A 104 -0.38 -9.96 -12.65
C THR A 104 0.56 -10.51 -13.74
N LYS A 105 -0.02 -11.05 -14.81
CA LYS A 105 0.73 -11.49 -16.00
C LYS A 105 0.95 -10.37 -17.03
N ASN A 106 0.48 -9.15 -16.74
CA ASN A 106 0.65 -8.01 -17.62
C ASN A 106 2.00 -7.34 -17.30
N ILE A 107 2.97 -7.58 -18.17
CA ILE A 107 4.35 -7.09 -18.01
C ILE A 107 4.64 -6.08 -19.10
N VAL A 108 5.11 -4.91 -18.68
CA VAL A 108 5.50 -3.82 -19.58
C VAL A 108 7.01 -3.77 -19.62
N TYR A 109 7.58 -3.68 -20.81
CA TYR A 109 9.02 -3.65 -21.02
C TYR A 109 9.48 -2.31 -21.59
N GLY A 110 10.67 -1.88 -21.21
CA GLY A 110 11.33 -0.73 -21.81
C GLY A 110 12.64 -0.34 -21.12
N ASP A 111 13.45 0.43 -21.83
CA ASP A 111 14.76 0.87 -21.40
C ASP A 111 14.68 2.11 -20.47
N THR A 112 15.20 1.98 -19.25
CA THR A 112 15.20 3.03 -18.23
C THR A 112 16.51 3.79 -18.07
N ASP A 113 17.63 3.27 -18.58
CA ASP A 113 18.97 3.83 -18.35
C ASP A 113 19.77 4.11 -19.65
N GLY A 114 19.21 3.77 -20.81
CA GLY A 114 19.75 4.02 -22.13
C GLY A 114 20.75 2.97 -22.62
N ASP A 115 20.88 1.83 -21.94
CA ASP A 115 21.81 0.76 -22.32
C ASP A 115 21.30 -0.13 -23.47
N ARG A 116 20.07 0.13 -23.96
CA ARG A 116 19.34 -0.66 -24.98
C ARG A 116 18.93 -2.05 -24.51
N ARG A 117 18.83 -2.27 -23.20
CA ARG A 117 18.27 -3.44 -22.56
C ARG A 117 16.98 -3.00 -21.89
N ASP A 118 15.95 -3.81 -22.03
CA ASP A 118 14.67 -3.48 -21.39
C ASP A 118 14.69 -3.92 -19.93
N GLU A 119 14.19 -3.05 -19.06
CA GLU A 119 13.63 -3.42 -17.77
C GLU A 119 12.21 -3.97 -17.95
N ALA A 120 11.76 -4.73 -16.95
CA ALA A 120 10.40 -5.25 -16.89
C ALA A 120 9.66 -4.66 -15.69
N VAL A 121 8.43 -4.20 -15.94
CA VAL A 121 7.51 -3.66 -14.94
C VAL A 121 6.31 -4.59 -14.80
N VAL A 122 6.06 -5.05 -13.58
CA VAL A 122 4.97 -5.99 -13.24
C VAL A 122 4.06 -5.36 -12.19
N PHE A 123 2.75 -5.35 -12.44
CA PHE A 123 1.80 -4.92 -11.41
C PHE A 123 1.72 -5.97 -10.29
N VAL A 124 1.80 -5.50 -9.05
CA VAL A 124 1.62 -6.28 -7.84
C VAL A 124 0.58 -5.64 -6.91
N GLY A 125 -0.27 -6.49 -6.33
CA GLY A 125 -1.34 -6.13 -5.42
C GLY A 125 -1.17 -6.82 -4.07
N CYS A 126 -1.82 -6.25 -3.06
CA CYS A 126 -1.82 -6.71 -1.68
C CYS A 126 -3.21 -6.42 -1.13
N ASP A 127 -3.90 -7.48 -0.71
CA ASP A 127 -5.24 -7.42 -0.14
C ASP A 127 -5.32 -8.25 1.15
N ASP A 128 -6.39 -8.07 1.92
CA ASP A 128 -6.62 -8.78 3.18
C ASP A 128 -7.41 -10.09 2.98
N ASN A 129 -7.28 -10.69 1.80
CA ASN A 129 -7.94 -11.91 1.37
C ASN A 129 -9.47 -11.83 1.48
N GLY A 130 -10.02 -10.65 1.16
CA GLY A 130 -11.46 -10.40 1.13
C GLY A 130 -12.08 -10.06 2.49
N ALA A 131 -11.28 -9.83 3.53
CA ALA A 131 -11.81 -9.49 4.86
C ALA A 131 -12.52 -8.11 4.90
N THR A 132 -12.05 -7.13 4.12
CA THR A 132 -12.65 -5.77 4.08
C THR A 132 -13.40 -5.45 2.78
N GLN A 133 -13.53 -6.41 1.85
CA GLN A 133 -14.06 -6.19 0.49
C GLN A 133 -13.29 -5.13 -0.32
N ASN A 134 -12.10 -4.74 0.11
CA ASN A 134 -11.22 -3.88 -0.67
C ASN A 134 -10.55 -4.72 -1.77
N ALA A 135 -10.52 -4.18 -2.99
CA ALA A 135 -9.87 -4.85 -4.12
C ALA A 135 -8.36 -5.01 -3.87
N ASP A 136 -7.71 -3.97 -3.34
CA ASP A 136 -6.34 -3.96 -2.85
C ASP A 136 -6.21 -2.92 -1.71
N ILE A 137 -5.49 -3.26 -0.64
CA ILE A 137 -5.11 -2.34 0.44
C ILE A 137 -3.76 -1.66 0.17
N ALA A 138 -2.95 -2.25 -0.71
CA ALA A 138 -1.72 -1.65 -1.26
C ALA A 138 -1.42 -2.19 -2.66
N VAL A 139 -0.89 -1.34 -3.53
CA VAL A 139 -0.51 -1.69 -4.90
C VAL A 139 0.85 -1.11 -5.25
N ALA A 140 1.56 -1.76 -6.18
CA ALA A 140 2.79 -1.25 -6.75
C ALA A 140 3.02 -1.76 -8.17
N TYR A 141 3.92 -1.09 -8.89
CA TYR A 141 4.63 -1.68 -10.01
C TYR A 141 6.02 -2.13 -9.54
N ALA A 142 6.28 -3.44 -9.53
CA ALA A 142 7.62 -3.98 -9.27
C ALA A 142 8.47 -3.88 -10.54
N VAL A 143 9.72 -3.43 -10.42
CA VAL A 143 10.63 -3.24 -11.55
C VAL A 143 11.81 -4.17 -11.43
N TYR A 144 12.10 -4.87 -12.51
CA TYR A 144 13.17 -5.86 -12.62
C TYR A 144 14.13 -5.47 -13.74
N ALA A 145 15.41 -5.77 -13.54
CA ALA A 145 16.47 -5.51 -14.51
C ALA A 145 17.42 -6.70 -14.62
N GLY A 146 18.04 -6.89 -15.77
CA GLY A 146 19.20 -7.78 -15.90
C GLY A 146 20.48 -7.03 -15.55
N VAL A 147 21.16 -7.43 -14.48
CA VAL A 147 22.46 -6.88 -14.08
C VAL A 147 23.51 -7.98 -14.17
N GLY A 148 24.38 -7.88 -15.16
CA GLY A 148 25.31 -8.95 -15.50
C GLY A 148 24.56 -10.21 -15.93
N LYS A 149 24.65 -11.27 -15.11
CA LYS A 149 23.96 -12.56 -15.35
C LYS A 149 22.73 -12.76 -14.45
N ASP A 150 22.43 -11.79 -13.59
CA ASP A 150 21.42 -11.93 -12.55
C ASP A 150 20.21 -11.03 -12.86
N LEU A 151 19.01 -11.56 -12.67
CA LEU A 151 17.77 -10.79 -12.65
C LEU A 151 17.65 -10.18 -11.24
N VAL A 152 17.48 -8.86 -11.16
CA VAL A 152 17.44 -8.14 -9.88
C VAL A 152 16.17 -7.31 -9.77
N VAL A 153 15.74 -7.04 -8.53
CA VAL A 153 14.64 -6.10 -8.25
C VAL A 153 15.18 -4.70 -8.01
N LEU A 154 14.84 -3.74 -8.89
CA LEU A 154 15.21 -2.34 -8.71
C LEU A 154 14.35 -1.63 -7.65
N GLY A 155 13.13 -2.14 -7.41
CA GLY A 155 12.24 -1.69 -6.36
C GLY A 155 10.76 -1.73 -6.76
N SER A 156 9.94 -1.07 -5.95
CA SER A 156 8.50 -0.94 -6.15
C SER A 156 8.09 0.53 -6.33
N MET A 157 7.39 0.82 -7.42
CA MET A 157 6.76 2.12 -7.65
C MET A 157 5.34 2.11 -7.07
N THR A 158 5.17 2.74 -5.91
CA THR A 158 3.87 2.90 -5.25
C THR A 158 3.20 4.21 -5.65
N PRO A 159 1.86 4.32 -5.57
CA PRO A 159 1.17 5.59 -5.80
C PRO A 159 1.75 6.74 -4.97
N ARG A 160 1.93 7.91 -5.59
CA ARG A 160 2.52 9.08 -4.91
C ARG A 160 1.50 10.17 -4.65
N GLN A 161 0.46 10.28 -5.47
CA GLN A 161 -0.63 11.19 -5.25
C GLN A 161 -1.44 10.74 -4.03
N LYS A 162 -1.68 11.67 -3.11
CA LYS A 162 -2.54 11.42 -1.96
C LYS A 162 -3.99 11.50 -2.39
N SER A 163 -4.81 10.66 -1.79
CA SER A 163 -6.23 10.55 -2.05
C SER A 163 -7.01 10.80 -0.75
N ALA A 164 -8.22 11.37 -0.86
CA ALA A 164 -8.92 11.93 0.29
C ALA A 164 -9.46 10.87 1.26
N HIS A 165 -10.09 9.81 0.75
CA HIS A 165 -10.83 8.84 1.56
C HIS A 165 -10.62 7.38 1.16
N SER A 166 -9.90 7.12 0.07
CA SER A 166 -9.59 5.78 -0.44
C SER A 166 -8.18 5.75 -1.03
N HIS A 167 -7.64 4.56 -1.29
CA HIS A 167 -6.30 4.43 -1.86
C HIS A 167 -6.23 4.97 -3.30
N THR A 168 -5.08 5.53 -3.66
CA THR A 168 -4.78 5.90 -5.04
C THR A 168 -4.46 4.63 -5.83
N ALA A 169 -5.10 4.48 -6.98
CA ALA A 169 -4.87 3.36 -7.89
C ALA A 169 -3.75 3.67 -8.90
N LEU A 170 -3.04 2.63 -9.32
CA LEU A 170 -2.14 2.68 -10.46
C LEU A 170 -2.94 2.31 -11.71
N ALA A 171 -3.05 3.26 -12.65
CA ALA A 171 -3.88 3.09 -13.84
C ALA A 171 -3.08 2.58 -15.05
N ARG A 172 -1.85 3.06 -15.21
CA ARG A 172 -0.97 2.70 -16.34
C ARG A 172 0.48 2.99 -16.00
N VAL A 173 1.38 2.28 -16.67
CA VAL A 173 2.81 2.58 -16.71
C VAL A 173 3.28 2.68 -18.16
N GLU A 174 4.16 3.65 -18.43
CA GLU A 174 4.74 3.91 -19.74
C GLU A 174 6.25 4.17 -19.60
N PHE A 175 7.05 3.66 -20.53
CA PHE A 175 8.47 3.98 -20.60
C PHE A 175 8.72 5.20 -21.49
N ALA A 176 9.66 6.03 -21.09
CA ALA A 176 10.22 7.10 -21.91
C ALA A 176 11.75 7.15 -21.67
N PRO A 177 12.54 7.77 -22.57
CA PRO A 177 13.99 7.78 -22.42
C PRO A 177 14.42 8.24 -21.01
N GLY A 178 15.12 7.34 -20.29
CA GLY A 178 15.67 7.59 -18.96
C GLY A 178 14.67 7.59 -17.80
N ARG A 179 13.40 7.20 -18.02
CA ARG A 179 12.35 7.33 -17.01
C ARG A 179 11.16 6.41 -17.22
N ILE A 180 10.46 6.13 -16.12
CA ILE A 180 9.16 5.46 -16.12
C ILE A 180 8.09 6.47 -15.71
N ILE A 181 7.01 6.54 -16.47
CA ILE A 181 5.87 7.42 -16.20
C ILE A 181 4.73 6.55 -15.66
N VAL A 182 4.32 6.82 -14.43
CA VAL A 182 3.22 6.13 -13.76
C VAL A 182 2.01 7.04 -13.76
N HIS A 183 0.90 6.54 -14.29
CA HIS A 183 -0.40 7.21 -14.27
C HIS A 183 -1.22 6.69 -13.09
N GLU A 184 -1.77 7.62 -12.31
CA GLU A 184 -2.44 7.36 -11.05
C GLU A 184 -3.87 7.90 -11.10
N LYS A 185 -4.81 7.13 -10.53
CA LYS A 185 -6.21 7.54 -10.32
C LYS A 185 -6.45 7.73 -8.84
N TRP A 186 -6.92 8.90 -8.43
CA TRP A 186 -7.09 9.26 -7.01
C TRP A 186 -8.46 9.87 -6.75
N TYR A 187 -8.94 9.75 -5.51
CA TYR A 187 -10.22 10.31 -5.11
C TYR A 187 -10.05 11.74 -4.64
N ARG A 188 -10.76 12.65 -5.31
CA ARG A 188 -11.02 14.00 -4.83
C ARG A 188 -11.86 13.97 -3.56
N ALA A 189 -11.93 15.11 -2.90
CA ALA A 189 -12.70 15.27 -1.67
C ALA A 189 -14.20 15.04 -1.88
N ASP A 190 -14.71 15.39 -3.06
CA ASP A 190 -16.12 15.32 -3.46
C ASP A 190 -16.49 14.07 -4.27
N ASP A 191 -15.50 13.20 -4.55
CA ASP A 191 -15.76 11.95 -5.27
C ASP A 191 -16.65 11.01 -4.46
N ALA A 192 -17.56 10.33 -5.15
CA ALA A 192 -18.25 9.18 -4.58
C ALA A 192 -17.25 8.04 -4.37
N ARG A 193 -17.44 7.23 -3.31
CA ARG A 193 -16.56 6.11 -2.95
C ARG A 193 -16.31 5.08 -4.05
N CYS A 194 -17.18 5.00 -5.07
CA CYS A 194 -17.03 4.07 -6.18
C CYS A 194 -16.09 4.56 -7.28
N CYS A 195 -15.86 5.87 -7.35
CA CYS A 195 -15.63 6.52 -8.64
C CYS A 195 -14.61 7.66 -8.49
N PRO A 196 -13.30 7.36 -8.54
CA PRO A 196 -12.28 8.39 -8.51
C PRO A 196 -12.31 9.21 -9.81
N SER A 197 -12.32 10.54 -9.69
CA SER A 197 -12.31 11.45 -10.84
C SER A 197 -10.94 12.10 -11.09
N GLY A 198 -10.02 12.04 -10.12
CA GLY A 198 -8.72 12.67 -10.22
C GLY A 198 -7.70 11.84 -10.99
N ASP A 199 -6.90 12.49 -11.82
CA ASP A 199 -5.74 11.89 -12.47
C ASP A 199 -4.45 12.58 -12.01
N ALA A 200 -3.39 11.79 -11.86
CA ALA A 200 -2.05 12.30 -11.64
C ALA A 200 -1.02 11.48 -12.40
N THR A 201 0.15 12.05 -12.60
CA THR A 201 1.32 11.38 -13.16
C THR A 201 2.51 11.53 -12.24
N THR A 202 3.24 10.45 -12.03
CA THR A 202 4.51 10.44 -11.32
C THR A 202 5.58 9.94 -12.25
N VAL A 203 6.63 10.75 -12.43
CA VAL A 203 7.83 10.33 -13.15
C VAL A 203 8.79 9.68 -12.16
N TRP A 204 9.23 8.48 -12.46
CA TRP A 204 10.25 7.73 -11.75
C TRP A 204 11.53 7.68 -12.57
N THR A 205 12.66 7.92 -11.93
CA THR A 205 13.98 7.83 -12.55
C THR A 205 14.81 6.76 -11.87
N ARG A 206 15.69 6.11 -12.63
CA ARG A 206 16.66 5.17 -12.10
C ARG A 206 17.94 5.91 -11.69
N GLU A 207 18.45 5.62 -10.49
CA GLU A 207 19.74 6.08 -9.98
C GLU A 207 20.55 4.85 -9.53
N GLY A 208 21.35 4.28 -10.44
CA GLY A 208 22.00 2.99 -10.23
C GLY A 208 20.95 1.88 -10.12
N ASP A 209 21.01 1.06 -9.05
CA ASP A 209 20.06 -0.03 -8.83
C ASP A 209 18.82 0.41 -8.03
N ARG A 210 18.40 1.67 -8.19
CA ARG A 210 17.31 2.25 -7.37
C ARG A 210 16.36 3.08 -8.21
N LEU A 211 15.09 3.02 -7.83
CA LEU A 211 14.05 3.88 -8.35
C LEU A 211 13.84 5.08 -7.43
N LYS A 212 13.71 6.26 -8.03
CA LYS A 212 13.44 7.51 -7.33
C LYS A 212 12.19 8.17 -7.88
N PRO A 213 11.18 8.44 -7.04
CA PRO A 213 10.00 9.16 -7.47
C PRO A 213 10.27 10.66 -7.56
N GLY A 214 9.74 11.29 -8.61
CA GLY A 214 9.48 12.72 -8.64
C GLY A 214 8.23 13.09 -7.82
N ALA A 215 7.91 14.38 -7.79
CA ALA A 215 6.63 14.83 -7.25
C ALA A 215 5.48 14.45 -8.20
N PRO A 216 4.35 13.92 -7.69
CA PRO A 216 3.18 13.67 -8.51
C PRO A 216 2.63 15.00 -9.08
N ARG A 217 2.17 14.96 -10.32
CA ARG A 217 1.53 16.09 -11.01
C ARG A 217 0.09 15.72 -11.32
N VAL A 218 -0.85 16.47 -10.75
CA VAL A 218 -2.28 16.34 -11.09
C VAL A 218 -2.48 16.76 -12.54
N THR A 219 -3.19 15.93 -13.31
CA THR A 219 -3.41 16.15 -14.75
C THR A 219 -4.87 16.41 -15.11
N SER A 220 -5.81 15.90 -14.31
CA SER A 220 -7.25 16.17 -14.47
C SER A 220 -8.07 15.83 -13.26
#